data_AF-A0A813KID4-F1
#
_entry.id   AF-A0A813KID4-F1
#
_cell.length_a   1.000
_cell.length_b   1.000
_cell.length_c   1.000
_cell.angle_alpha   90.00
_cell.angle_beta   90.00
_cell.angle_gamma   90.00
#
_symmetry.space_group_name_H-M   'P 1'
#
loop_
_entity.id
_entity.type
_entity.pdbx_description
1 polymer ?
#
loop_
_entity_poly.entity_id
_entity_poly.type
_entity_poly.pdbx_seq_one_letter_code
_entity_poly.pdbx_strand_id
1 'polypeptide(L)'
;MTPEARAPRVWAPGAKAPKAKAKSEVVGDDRKVVGDDVILHLKPLRESAQEEQEEEKKVLTPDREAFDAQIVKIQEGIDKLQQKQASFAAKITQRSGGKEEFFAKRTELRAQLDELSSRTNELQDVAYRDAKKKIHEKMTELVESRKEKLGDLPKIVSQREEVGNEIREKIKERDAVRDEFRQAERDFSVYLVEQRKKRQEKIAEEKIAEKIAEDLRRKQREAGKLDEQPFVSEMTLIEQSILFCRTLVALKSAAKKEEKKDIAHNNKEGEEVLLRKEDREEEFFFAPTKGKKAKAAVKKEAGETTAAKPIKHNAETFILFDKLKLDAPITTADVPPLLGKLEAQYENYKQKVREWEDRREAKKQVILAGFADAEVEKKEEAEEEEKKEEAEEEEKKEEAEEEKKEEAEEEKKEEAKKEKEKQAEEEKKEEAEEAKVDE
;
A
#
# COMPACT_ATOMS: atom_id res chain seq x y z
N MET A 1 -23.97 -28.19 29.25
CA MET A 1 -24.67 -28.64 28.02
C MET A 1 -24.31 -27.69 26.90
N THR A 2 -23.25 -28.01 26.17
CA THR A 2 -22.81 -27.35 24.93
C THR A 2 -23.66 -27.81 23.75
N PRO A 3 -23.70 -27.01 22.67
CA PRO A 3 -23.25 -27.53 21.38
C PRO A 3 -22.39 -26.47 20.66
N GLU A 4 -21.07 -26.64 20.57
CA GLU A 4 -20.35 -27.36 19.52
C GLU A 4 -20.74 -26.95 18.07
N ALA A 5 -20.20 -25.81 17.63
CA ALA A 5 -20.30 -25.32 16.26
C ALA A 5 -19.30 -26.06 15.36
N ARG A 6 -19.82 -26.96 14.52
CA ARG A 6 -19.06 -27.77 13.56
C ARG A 6 -19.02 -27.06 12.20
N ALA A 7 -17.87 -26.49 11.84
CA ALA A 7 -17.65 -25.90 10.51
C ALA A 7 -17.60 -26.99 9.41
N PRO A 8 -18.13 -26.75 8.19
CA PRO A 8 -18.04 -27.71 7.09
C PRO A 8 -16.65 -27.69 6.44
N ARG A 9 -15.99 -28.86 6.45
CA ARG A 9 -14.81 -29.17 5.63
C ARG A 9 -15.22 -29.20 4.15
N VAL A 10 -14.85 -28.17 3.39
CA VAL A 10 -14.98 -28.16 1.93
C VAL A 10 -13.88 -29.05 1.36
N TRP A 11 -14.27 -30.21 0.84
CA TRP A 11 -13.38 -31.14 0.15
C TRP A 11 -13.24 -30.68 -1.31
N ALA A 12 -12.09 -30.09 -1.66
CA ALA A 12 -11.76 -29.76 -3.03
C ALA A 12 -11.41 -31.04 -3.82
N PRO A 13 -12.09 -31.37 -4.94
CA PRO A 13 -11.68 -32.46 -5.81
C PRO A 13 -10.43 -32.08 -6.61
N GLY A 14 -9.43 -32.95 -6.56
CA GLY A 14 -8.13 -32.77 -7.19
C GLY A 14 -8.21 -32.49 -8.70
N ALA A 15 -7.50 -31.45 -9.11
CA ALA A 15 -7.19 -31.16 -10.49
C ALA A 15 -6.36 -32.31 -11.08
N LYS A 16 -6.96 -33.10 -11.98
CA LYS A 16 -6.25 -34.06 -12.83
C LYS A 16 -5.51 -33.29 -13.92
N ALA A 17 -4.18 -33.30 -13.85
CA ALA A 17 -3.31 -32.83 -14.92
C ALA A 17 -3.48 -33.67 -16.20
N PRO A 18 -3.35 -33.06 -17.40
CA PRO A 18 -3.49 -33.76 -18.67
C PRO A 18 -2.29 -34.69 -18.96
N LYS A 19 -2.59 -35.93 -19.32
CA LYS A 19 -1.60 -36.92 -19.79
C LYS A 19 -0.98 -36.44 -21.10
N ALA A 20 0.30 -36.11 -21.06
CA ALA A 20 1.13 -35.92 -22.24
C ALA A 20 1.24 -37.25 -23.01
N LYS A 21 0.83 -37.22 -24.28
CA LYS A 21 1.14 -38.27 -25.27
C LYS A 21 2.61 -38.10 -25.69
N ALA A 22 3.51 -38.84 -25.06
CA ALA A 22 4.85 -39.04 -25.60
C ALA A 22 4.78 -40.17 -26.65
N LYS A 23 5.15 -39.81 -27.88
CA LYS A 23 5.36 -40.70 -29.02
C LYS A 23 6.47 -41.69 -28.65
N SER A 24 6.18 -42.98 -28.65
CA SER A 24 7.20 -44.02 -28.63
C SER A 24 7.80 -44.11 -30.03
N GLU A 25 8.99 -43.53 -30.15
CA GLU A 25 9.88 -43.67 -31.30
C GLU A 25 10.37 -45.12 -31.38
N VAL A 26 10.28 -45.69 -32.58
CA VAL A 26 10.71 -47.03 -32.94
C VAL A 26 12.24 -47.09 -32.81
N VAL A 27 12.73 -47.76 -31.77
CA VAL A 27 14.14 -48.13 -31.66
C VAL A 27 14.37 -49.32 -32.60
N GLY A 28 15.01 -49.05 -33.74
CA GLY A 28 15.53 -50.06 -34.64
C GLY A 28 16.63 -50.86 -33.95
N ASP A 29 16.46 -52.18 -33.89
CA ASP A 29 17.46 -53.15 -33.44
C ASP A 29 18.37 -53.48 -34.63
N ASP A 30 19.29 -52.55 -34.95
CA ASP A 30 20.39 -52.77 -35.89
C ASP A 30 21.49 -53.62 -35.22
N ARG A 31 21.28 -54.93 -35.15
CA ARG A 31 22.37 -55.88 -34.90
C ARG A 31 23.14 -56.17 -36.18
N LYS A 32 24.17 -55.35 -36.37
CA LYS A 32 25.54 -55.75 -36.72
C LYS A 32 25.67 -57.11 -37.44
N VAL A 33 25.56 -57.07 -38.76
CA VAL A 33 26.27 -58.00 -39.65
C VAL A 33 27.71 -57.48 -39.72
N VAL A 34 28.63 -58.07 -38.96
CA VAL A 34 30.06 -57.85 -39.13
C VAL A 34 30.51 -58.78 -40.25
N GLY A 35 30.48 -58.26 -41.47
CA GLY A 35 31.24 -58.80 -42.59
C GLY A 35 32.65 -58.23 -42.50
N ASP A 36 33.60 -59.05 -42.04
CA ASP A 36 35.03 -58.77 -42.17
C ASP A 36 35.58 -59.56 -43.36
N ASP A 37 35.39 -58.98 -44.55
CA ASP A 37 36.27 -59.22 -45.70
C ASP A 37 37.62 -58.53 -45.41
N VAL A 38 38.61 -59.31 -44.96
CA VAL A 38 40.02 -58.88 -44.96
C VAL A 38 40.75 -59.63 -46.07
N ILE A 39 40.65 -59.07 -47.27
CA ILE A 39 41.58 -59.30 -48.38
C ILE A 39 42.55 -58.12 -48.42
N LEU A 40 43.81 -58.35 -48.02
CA LEU A 40 44.97 -57.49 -48.28
C LEU A 40 46.06 -58.40 -48.90
N HIS A 41 46.42 -58.27 -50.19
CA HIS A 41 47.44 -57.35 -50.74
C HIS A 41 48.76 -57.43 -49.96
N LEU A 42 49.95 -57.79 -50.49
CA LEU A 42 50.63 -57.39 -51.73
C LEU A 42 51.80 -58.36 -52.11
N LYS A 43 51.85 -58.81 -53.39
CA LYS A 43 52.87 -58.58 -54.46
C LYS A 43 54.28 -57.98 -54.10
N PRO A 44 55.29 -57.95 -55.03
CA PRO A 44 55.94 -58.96 -55.91
C PRO A 44 57.50 -58.72 -56.07
N LEU A 45 58.12 -59.20 -57.18
CA LEU A 45 59.51 -59.00 -57.70
C LEU A 45 60.56 -59.99 -57.15
N ARG A 46 61.55 -60.51 -57.92
CA ARG A 46 62.16 -60.06 -59.19
C ARG A 46 62.96 -61.20 -59.83
N GLU A 47 63.10 -61.13 -61.15
CA GLU A 47 64.11 -61.82 -61.98
C GLU A 47 65.55 -61.50 -61.54
N SER A 48 66.49 -62.44 -61.71
CA SER A 48 67.72 -62.27 -62.53
C SER A 48 68.80 -63.34 -62.24
N ALA A 49 69.49 -63.75 -63.31
CA ALA A 49 70.93 -64.08 -63.39
C ALA A 49 71.39 -65.37 -62.68
N GLN A 50 71.74 -66.42 -63.44
CA GLN A 50 73.06 -66.71 -64.05
C GLN A 50 74.05 -67.35 -63.07
N GLU A 51 74.71 -68.42 -63.55
CA GLU A 51 76.14 -68.80 -63.35
C GLU A 51 76.67 -68.82 -61.89
N GLU A 52 77.38 -69.80 -61.36
CA GLU A 52 78.42 -70.74 -61.79
C GLU A 52 78.60 -71.69 -60.56
N GLN A 53 78.76 -73.00 -60.72
CA GLN A 53 80.04 -73.71 -60.46
C GLN A 53 80.81 -73.15 -59.24
N GLU A 54 81.06 -73.90 -58.17
CA GLU A 54 81.89 -75.09 -58.14
C GLU A 54 81.92 -75.70 -56.71
N GLU A 55 82.50 -76.90 -56.61
CA GLU A 55 82.86 -77.65 -55.39
C GLU A 55 81.83 -78.63 -54.82
N GLU A 56 81.79 -79.79 -55.48
CA GLU A 56 81.58 -81.08 -54.85
C GLU A 56 82.36 -81.23 -53.52
N LYS A 57 81.64 -81.27 -52.39
CA LYS A 57 82.15 -81.82 -51.13
C LYS A 57 81.25 -82.97 -50.68
N LYS A 58 81.51 -84.13 -51.28
CA LYS A 58 81.52 -85.46 -50.64
C LYS A 58 80.39 -85.70 -49.62
N VAL A 59 79.16 -85.88 -50.11
CA VAL A 59 78.05 -86.41 -49.31
C VAL A 59 78.34 -87.87 -48.98
N LEU A 60 78.57 -88.15 -47.70
CA LEU A 60 78.66 -89.49 -47.13
C LEU A 60 77.37 -90.26 -47.50
N THR A 61 77.53 -91.43 -48.10
CA THR A 61 76.43 -92.36 -48.38
C THR A 61 75.64 -92.61 -47.09
N PRO A 62 74.35 -92.25 -47.01
CA PRO A 62 73.49 -92.58 -45.88
C PRO A 62 73.43 -94.09 -45.73
N ASP A 63 73.59 -94.57 -44.50
CA ASP A 63 73.50 -95.97 -44.13
C ASP A 63 72.09 -96.50 -44.49
N ARG A 64 71.97 -97.13 -45.67
CA ARG A 64 70.68 -97.53 -46.26
C ARG A 64 69.88 -98.43 -45.32
N GLU A 65 70.56 -99.25 -44.53
CA GLU A 65 69.92 -100.17 -43.60
C GLU A 65 69.18 -99.42 -42.47
N ALA A 66 69.77 -98.33 -41.95
CA ALA A 66 69.13 -97.51 -40.93
C ALA A 66 67.91 -96.75 -41.47
N PHE A 67 67.95 -96.34 -42.74
CA PHE A 67 66.84 -95.63 -43.40
C PHE A 67 65.69 -96.59 -43.74
N ASP A 68 65.99 -97.77 -44.27
CA ASP A 68 64.97 -98.80 -44.56
C ASP A 68 64.28 -99.27 -43.28
N ALA A 69 65.01 -99.40 -42.17
CA ALA A 69 64.43 -99.71 -40.87
C ALA A 69 63.49 -98.60 -40.35
N GLN A 70 63.76 -97.32 -40.66
CA GLN A 70 62.84 -96.22 -40.33
C GLN A 70 61.61 -96.23 -41.24
N ILE A 71 61.75 -96.52 -42.53
CA ILE A 71 60.63 -96.67 -43.46
C ILE A 71 59.69 -97.78 -42.99
N VAL A 72 60.21 -98.95 -42.60
CA VAL A 72 59.38 -100.05 -42.10
C VAL A 72 58.61 -99.64 -40.83
N LYS A 73 59.25 -98.93 -39.88
CA LYS A 73 58.57 -98.42 -38.68
C LYS A 73 57.48 -97.39 -39.00
N ILE A 74 57.72 -96.51 -39.96
CA ILE A 74 56.73 -95.53 -40.42
C ILE A 74 55.58 -96.27 -41.12
N GLN A 75 55.87 -97.27 -41.95
CA GLN A 75 54.87 -98.06 -42.65
C GLN A 75 54.00 -98.86 -41.68
N GLU A 76 54.58 -99.51 -40.66
CA GLU A 76 53.81 -100.15 -39.58
C GLU A 76 52.95 -99.14 -38.81
N GLY A 77 53.43 -97.91 -38.63
CA GLY A 77 52.67 -96.82 -38.03
C GLY A 77 51.48 -96.40 -38.90
N ILE A 78 51.68 -96.28 -40.22
CA ILE A 78 50.64 -95.99 -41.20
C ILE A 78 49.60 -97.11 -41.21
N ASP A 79 50.01 -98.38 -41.24
CA ASP A 79 49.10 -99.52 -41.27
C ASP A 79 48.27 -99.59 -39.98
N LYS A 80 48.87 -99.34 -38.81
CA LYS A 80 48.15 -99.25 -37.53
C LYS A 80 47.14 -98.09 -37.52
N LEU A 81 47.47 -96.95 -38.12
CA LEU A 81 46.56 -95.81 -38.24
C LEU A 81 45.44 -96.08 -39.26
N GLN A 82 45.74 -96.73 -40.38
CA GLN A 82 44.75 -97.14 -41.37
C GLN A 82 43.78 -98.18 -40.80
N GLN A 83 44.25 -99.15 -40.02
CA GLN A 83 43.40 -100.09 -39.29
C GLN A 83 42.49 -99.38 -38.27
N LYS A 84 43.02 -98.40 -37.53
CA LYS A 84 42.21 -97.58 -36.63
C LYS A 84 41.17 -96.77 -37.41
N GLN A 85 41.53 -96.14 -38.53
CA GLN A 85 40.59 -95.42 -39.40
C GLN A 85 39.50 -96.35 -39.93
N ALA A 86 39.83 -97.55 -40.41
CA ALA A 86 38.86 -98.53 -40.86
C ALA A 86 37.92 -98.98 -39.72
N SER A 87 38.46 -99.20 -38.51
CA SER A 87 37.65 -99.57 -37.34
C SER A 87 36.69 -98.45 -36.91
N PHE A 88 37.11 -97.18 -37.00
CA PHE A 88 36.26 -96.03 -36.72
C PHE A 88 35.22 -95.82 -37.83
N ALA A 89 35.60 -95.97 -39.10
CA ALA A 89 34.67 -95.91 -40.23
C ALA A 89 33.59 -96.99 -40.13
N ALA A 90 33.95 -98.23 -39.74
CA ALA A 90 33.00 -99.31 -39.50
C ALA A 90 32.05 -98.98 -38.32
N LYS A 91 32.57 -98.45 -37.21
CA LYS A 91 31.75 -98.00 -36.07
C LYS A 91 30.82 -96.83 -36.42
N ILE A 92 31.26 -95.89 -37.27
CA ILE A 92 30.43 -94.79 -37.77
C ILE A 92 29.31 -95.35 -38.64
N THR A 93 29.62 -96.26 -39.56
CA THR A 93 28.65 -96.85 -40.49
C THR A 93 27.59 -97.67 -39.75
N GLN A 94 27.99 -98.47 -38.75
CA GLN A 94 27.04 -99.21 -37.91
C GLN A 94 26.15 -98.28 -37.07
N ARG A 95 26.69 -97.19 -36.51
CA ARG A 95 25.88 -96.19 -35.80
C ARG A 95 24.97 -95.38 -36.72
N SER A 96 25.37 -95.15 -37.98
CA SER A 96 24.57 -94.38 -38.93
C SER A 96 23.47 -95.20 -39.60
N GLY A 97 23.59 -96.53 -39.69
CA GLY A 97 22.56 -97.39 -40.30
C GLY A 97 21.20 -97.31 -39.59
N GLY A 98 21.17 -97.25 -38.26
CA GLY A 98 19.91 -97.08 -37.51
C GLY A 98 19.35 -95.64 -37.52
N LYS A 99 20.11 -94.68 -38.07
CA LYS A 99 19.75 -93.26 -38.07
C LYS A 99 18.61 -92.98 -39.05
N GLU A 100 18.61 -93.64 -40.21
CA GLU A 100 17.58 -93.46 -41.23
C GLU A 100 16.22 -93.97 -40.77
N GLU A 101 16.15 -95.15 -40.15
CA GLU A 101 14.91 -95.69 -39.59
C GLU A 101 14.38 -94.83 -38.43
N PHE A 102 15.27 -94.32 -37.57
CA PHE A 102 14.88 -93.39 -36.51
C PHE A 102 14.33 -92.09 -37.08
N PHE A 103 14.95 -91.53 -38.12
CA PHE A 103 14.43 -90.33 -38.77
C PHE A 103 13.11 -90.58 -39.49
N ALA A 104 12.94 -91.72 -40.17
CA ALA A 104 11.68 -92.10 -40.80
C ALA A 104 10.53 -92.20 -39.78
N LYS A 105 10.75 -92.90 -38.67
CA LYS A 105 9.77 -92.98 -37.56
C LYS A 105 9.53 -91.61 -36.91
N ARG A 106 10.57 -90.79 -36.75
CA ARG A 106 10.43 -89.42 -36.23
C ARG A 106 9.63 -88.53 -37.18
N THR A 107 9.82 -88.64 -38.48
CA THR A 107 9.04 -87.89 -39.48
C THR A 107 7.59 -88.36 -39.50
N GLU A 108 7.34 -89.66 -39.39
CA GLU A 108 5.99 -90.22 -39.31
C GLU A 108 5.26 -89.78 -38.04
N LEU A 109 5.91 -89.86 -36.87
CA LEU A 109 5.34 -89.39 -35.60
C LEU A 109 5.09 -87.88 -35.61
N ARG A 110 5.92 -87.09 -36.31
CA ARG A 110 5.68 -85.66 -36.50
C ARG A 110 4.46 -85.43 -37.39
N ALA A 111 4.34 -86.14 -38.50
CA ALA A 111 3.18 -86.05 -39.38
C ALA A 111 1.88 -86.41 -38.65
N GLN A 112 1.90 -87.45 -37.81
CA GLN A 112 0.75 -87.82 -36.98
C GLN A 112 0.41 -86.75 -35.93
N LEU A 113 1.43 -86.14 -35.30
CA LEU A 113 1.22 -85.04 -34.36
C LEU A 113 0.62 -83.81 -35.06
N ASP A 114 1.13 -83.47 -36.25
CA ASP A 114 0.62 -82.36 -37.04
C ASP A 114 -0.84 -82.60 -37.46
N GLU A 115 -1.19 -83.83 -37.87
CA GLU A 115 -2.57 -84.22 -38.18
C GLU A 115 -3.50 -84.16 -36.93
N LEU A 116 -3.05 -84.66 -35.78
CA LEU A 116 -3.83 -84.56 -34.54
C LEU A 116 -3.99 -83.10 -34.06
N SER A 117 -2.95 -82.27 -34.26
CA SER A 117 -2.99 -80.86 -33.89
C SER A 117 -3.96 -80.07 -34.78
N SER A 118 -3.96 -80.31 -36.09
CA SER A 118 -4.88 -79.68 -37.02
C SER A 118 -6.33 -80.08 -36.72
N ARG A 119 -6.59 -81.37 -36.47
CA ARG A 119 -7.92 -81.84 -36.06
C ARG A 119 -8.39 -81.22 -34.73
N THR A 120 -7.47 -81.04 -33.78
CA THR A 120 -7.79 -80.39 -32.50
C THR A 120 -8.15 -78.92 -32.70
N ASN A 121 -7.37 -78.20 -33.53
CA ASN A 121 -7.63 -76.80 -33.85
C ASN A 121 -8.97 -76.63 -34.57
N GLU A 122 -9.29 -77.50 -35.53
CA GLU A 122 -10.59 -77.46 -36.23
C GLU A 122 -11.77 -77.68 -35.30
N LEU A 123 -11.69 -78.67 -34.41
CA LEU A 123 -12.75 -78.94 -33.42
C LEU A 123 -12.91 -77.77 -32.43
N GLN A 124 -11.79 -77.17 -32.00
CA GLN A 124 -11.81 -75.99 -31.15
C GLN A 124 -12.44 -74.80 -31.89
N ASP A 125 -12.07 -74.53 -33.13
CA ASP A 125 -12.62 -73.44 -33.93
C ASP A 125 -14.12 -73.60 -34.18
N VAL A 126 -14.59 -74.81 -34.47
CA VAL A 126 -16.03 -75.11 -34.61
C VAL A 126 -16.75 -74.85 -33.28
N ALA A 127 -16.23 -75.36 -32.17
CA ALA A 127 -16.81 -75.14 -30.84
C ALA A 127 -16.84 -73.65 -30.44
N TYR A 128 -15.79 -72.88 -30.74
CA TYR A 128 -15.73 -71.44 -30.50
C TYR A 128 -16.74 -70.68 -31.35
N ARG A 129 -16.90 -71.06 -32.63
CA ARG A 129 -17.90 -70.45 -33.52
C ARG A 129 -19.31 -70.71 -33.02
N ASP A 130 -19.62 -71.93 -32.61
CA ASP A 130 -20.94 -72.28 -32.08
C ASP A 130 -21.21 -71.64 -30.72
N ALA A 131 -20.22 -71.55 -29.84
CA ALA A 131 -20.32 -70.81 -28.59
C ALA A 131 -20.57 -69.31 -28.84
N LYS A 132 -19.86 -68.71 -29.80
CA LYS A 132 -20.04 -67.30 -30.17
C LYS A 132 -21.42 -67.04 -30.76
N LYS A 133 -21.93 -67.95 -31.61
CA LYS A 133 -23.30 -67.87 -32.14
C LYS A 133 -24.33 -67.92 -31.01
N LYS A 134 -24.22 -68.88 -30.09
CA LYS A 134 -25.12 -68.99 -28.91
C LYS A 134 -25.07 -67.76 -28.01
N ILE A 135 -23.88 -67.17 -27.79
CA ILE A 135 -23.74 -65.93 -27.01
C ILE A 135 -24.40 -64.77 -27.76
N HIS A 136 -24.22 -64.68 -29.07
CA HIS A 136 -24.83 -63.64 -29.89
C HIS A 136 -26.35 -63.76 -29.94
N GLU A 137 -26.89 -64.98 -30.10
CA GLU A 137 -28.32 -65.29 -29.98
C GLU A 137 -28.85 -64.86 -28.60
N LYS A 138 -28.20 -65.24 -27.51
CA LYS A 138 -28.60 -64.78 -26.16
C LYS A 138 -28.53 -63.26 -26.01
N MET A 139 -27.52 -62.60 -26.58
CA MET A 139 -27.41 -61.15 -26.52
C MET A 139 -28.49 -60.46 -27.35
N THR A 140 -28.82 -61.00 -28.52
CA THR A 140 -29.90 -60.47 -29.37
C THR A 140 -31.25 -60.68 -28.72
N GLU A 141 -31.54 -61.86 -28.17
CA GLU A 141 -32.75 -62.12 -27.35
C GLU A 141 -32.84 -61.18 -26.13
N LEU A 142 -31.73 -60.93 -25.43
CA LEU A 142 -31.70 -59.99 -24.30
C LEU A 142 -31.94 -58.54 -24.75
N VAL A 143 -31.40 -58.14 -25.91
CA VAL A 143 -31.60 -56.80 -26.46
C VAL A 143 -33.02 -56.62 -26.98
N GLU A 144 -33.60 -57.62 -27.64
CA GLU A 144 -34.99 -57.62 -28.13
C GLU A 144 -35.97 -57.62 -26.97
N SER A 145 -35.80 -58.51 -25.98
CA SER A 145 -36.63 -58.48 -24.76
C SER A 145 -36.48 -57.19 -23.96
N ARG A 146 -35.29 -56.57 -23.97
CA ARG A 146 -35.10 -55.24 -23.40
C ARG A 146 -35.79 -54.17 -24.24
N LYS A 147 -35.76 -54.25 -25.57
CA LYS A 147 -36.42 -53.30 -26.48
C LYS A 147 -37.93 -53.38 -26.34
N GLU A 148 -38.50 -54.57 -26.22
CA GLU A 148 -39.92 -54.80 -25.95
C GLU A 148 -40.32 -54.25 -24.57
N LYS A 149 -39.54 -54.52 -23.53
CA LYS A 149 -39.77 -53.97 -22.18
C LYS A 149 -39.61 -52.44 -22.13
N LEU A 150 -38.71 -51.88 -22.93
CA LEU A 150 -38.48 -50.44 -22.99
C LEU A 150 -39.49 -49.72 -23.91
N GLY A 151 -40.23 -50.44 -24.77
CA GLY A 151 -41.32 -49.89 -25.58
C GLY A 151 -40.98 -48.55 -26.24
N ASP A 152 -41.72 -47.50 -25.84
CA ASP A 152 -41.62 -46.13 -26.37
C ASP A 152 -40.63 -45.22 -25.62
N LEU A 153 -39.79 -45.74 -24.73
CA LEU A 153 -38.76 -44.96 -24.02
C LEU A 153 -37.86 -44.10 -24.93
N PRO A 154 -37.43 -44.54 -26.14
CA PRO A 154 -36.65 -43.69 -27.03
C PRO A 154 -37.39 -42.40 -27.46
N LYS A 155 -38.71 -42.46 -27.63
CA LYS A 155 -39.54 -41.29 -27.94
C LYS A 155 -39.68 -40.36 -26.73
N ILE A 156 -39.82 -40.92 -25.53
CA ILE A 156 -39.86 -40.14 -24.29
C ILE A 156 -38.51 -39.44 -24.03
N VAL A 157 -37.40 -40.10 -24.35
CA VAL A 157 -36.06 -39.52 -24.22
C VAL A 157 -35.87 -38.34 -25.18
N SER A 158 -36.28 -38.47 -26.45
CA SER A 158 -36.22 -37.35 -27.41
C SER A 158 -37.10 -36.18 -26.98
N GLN A 159 -38.35 -36.43 -26.57
CA GLN A 159 -39.23 -35.38 -26.03
C GLN A 159 -38.65 -34.70 -24.78
N ARG A 160 -38.02 -35.47 -23.89
CA ARG A 160 -37.33 -34.93 -22.71
C ARG A 160 -36.14 -34.04 -23.10
N GLU A 161 -35.40 -34.42 -24.13
CA GLU A 161 -34.26 -33.64 -24.63
C GLU A 161 -34.74 -32.34 -25.31
N GLU A 162 -35.80 -32.40 -26.11
CA GLU A 162 -36.43 -31.23 -26.73
C GLU A 162 -36.93 -30.23 -25.68
N VAL A 163 -37.74 -30.69 -24.73
CA VAL A 163 -38.22 -29.86 -23.61
C VAL A 163 -37.04 -29.35 -22.76
N GLY A 164 -36.03 -30.18 -22.55
CA GLY A 164 -34.80 -29.79 -21.85
C GLY A 164 -34.01 -28.71 -22.59
N ASN A 165 -34.03 -28.69 -23.92
CA ASN A 165 -33.41 -27.64 -24.74
C ASN A 165 -34.20 -26.34 -24.63
N GLU A 166 -35.53 -26.38 -24.79
CA GLU A 166 -36.39 -25.21 -24.66
C GLU A 166 -36.28 -24.57 -23.26
N ILE A 167 -36.22 -25.38 -22.20
CA ILE A 167 -36.01 -24.88 -20.83
C ILE A 167 -34.65 -24.18 -20.72
N ARG A 168 -33.59 -24.76 -21.30
CA ARG A 168 -32.25 -24.15 -21.27
C ARG A 168 -32.21 -22.83 -22.04
N GLU A 169 -32.90 -22.73 -23.18
CA GLU A 169 -33.00 -21.49 -23.95
C GLU A 169 -33.75 -20.41 -23.17
N LYS A 170 -34.92 -20.73 -22.60
CA LYS A 170 -35.69 -19.78 -21.77
C LYS A 170 -34.92 -19.33 -20.52
N ILE A 171 -34.11 -20.22 -19.92
CA ILE A 171 -33.24 -19.84 -18.79
C ILE A 171 -32.18 -18.83 -19.26
N LYS A 172 -31.52 -19.06 -20.40
CA LYS A 172 -30.54 -18.12 -20.97
C LYS A 172 -31.16 -16.77 -21.28
N GLU A 173 -32.36 -16.75 -21.88
CA GLU A 173 -33.09 -15.51 -22.16
C GLU A 173 -33.43 -14.76 -20.87
N ARG A 174 -33.96 -15.45 -19.86
CA ARG A 174 -34.26 -14.86 -18.54
C ARG A 174 -33.00 -14.29 -17.88
N ASP A 175 -31.89 -15.01 -17.95
CA ASP A 175 -30.65 -14.58 -17.32
C ASP A 175 -30.02 -13.40 -18.07
N ALA A 176 -30.12 -13.36 -19.41
CA ALA A 176 -29.74 -12.19 -20.21
C ALA A 176 -30.54 -10.93 -19.81
N VAL A 177 -31.86 -11.03 -19.70
CA VAL A 177 -32.72 -9.90 -19.27
C VAL A 177 -32.37 -9.45 -17.85
N ARG A 178 -32.07 -10.38 -16.93
CA ARG A 178 -31.63 -10.03 -15.57
C ARG A 178 -30.29 -9.33 -15.56
N ASP A 179 -29.35 -9.76 -16.40
CA ASP A 179 -28.03 -9.18 -16.46
C ASP A 179 -28.05 -7.80 -17.13
N GLU A 180 -28.86 -7.59 -18.16
CA GLU A 180 -29.14 -6.27 -18.73
C GLU A 180 -29.74 -5.31 -17.70
N PHE A 181 -30.74 -5.77 -16.94
CA PHE A 181 -31.33 -4.96 -15.87
C PHE A 181 -30.31 -4.59 -14.79
N ARG A 182 -29.47 -5.54 -14.36
CA ARG A 182 -28.38 -5.30 -13.40
C ARG A 182 -27.29 -4.38 -13.96
N GLN A 183 -27.00 -4.44 -15.26
CA GLN A 183 -26.07 -3.52 -15.91
C GLN A 183 -26.63 -2.09 -15.89
N ALA A 184 -27.89 -1.91 -16.28
CA ALA A 184 -28.56 -0.61 -16.22
C ALA A 184 -28.61 -0.03 -14.79
N GLU A 185 -28.86 -0.88 -13.78
CA GLU A 185 -28.83 -0.47 -12.37
C GLU A 185 -27.42 -0.02 -11.93
N ARG A 186 -26.37 -0.75 -12.34
CA ARG A 186 -24.98 -0.35 -12.08
C ARG A 186 -24.63 0.97 -12.75
N ASP A 187 -24.99 1.14 -14.02
CA ASP A 187 -24.72 2.38 -14.77
C ASP A 187 -25.45 3.58 -14.16
N PHE A 188 -26.69 3.38 -13.72
CA PHE A 188 -27.45 4.42 -13.02
C PHE A 188 -26.82 4.77 -11.67
N SER A 189 -26.35 3.77 -10.91
CA SER A 189 -25.63 3.99 -9.66
C SER A 189 -24.34 4.79 -9.87
N VAL A 190 -23.56 4.46 -10.91
CA VAL A 190 -22.36 5.21 -11.31
C VAL A 190 -22.71 6.66 -11.65
N TYR A 191 -23.75 6.91 -12.44
CA TYR A 191 -24.23 8.26 -12.75
C TYR A 191 -24.59 9.06 -11.48
N LEU A 192 -25.28 8.45 -10.50
CA LEU A 192 -25.60 9.12 -9.23
C LEU A 192 -24.35 9.43 -8.39
N VAL A 193 -23.35 8.54 -8.41
CA VAL A 193 -22.05 8.78 -7.75
C VAL A 193 -21.34 9.96 -8.42
N GLU A 194 -21.28 10.01 -9.75
CA GLU A 194 -20.68 11.14 -10.47
C GLU A 194 -21.39 12.46 -10.18
N GLN A 195 -22.73 12.45 -10.09
CA GLN A 195 -23.50 13.63 -9.70
C GLN A 195 -23.17 14.09 -8.27
N ARG A 196 -23.05 13.16 -7.31
CA ARG A 196 -22.63 13.48 -5.94
C ARG A 196 -21.21 14.03 -5.91
N LYS A 197 -20.29 13.43 -6.68
CA LYS A 197 -18.90 13.87 -6.78
C LYS A 197 -18.80 15.29 -7.32
N LYS A 198 -19.53 15.61 -8.42
CA LYS A 198 -19.59 16.99 -8.97
C LYS A 198 -20.13 18.01 -7.97
N ARG A 199 -21.11 17.64 -7.13
CA ARG A 199 -21.61 18.53 -6.08
C ARG A 199 -20.57 18.71 -4.96
N GLN A 200 -19.92 17.64 -4.55
CA GLN A 200 -18.87 17.67 -3.53
C GLN A 200 -17.67 18.50 -4.00
N GLU A 201 -17.24 18.36 -5.26
CA GLU A 201 -16.17 19.16 -5.87
C GLU A 201 -16.53 20.65 -5.86
N LYS A 202 -17.74 21.02 -6.29
CA LYS A 202 -18.21 22.42 -6.23
C LYS A 202 -18.23 22.98 -4.81
N ILE A 203 -18.72 22.21 -3.84
CA ILE A 203 -18.76 22.63 -2.43
C ILE A 203 -17.34 22.74 -1.86
N ALA A 204 -16.42 21.85 -2.26
CA ALA A 204 -15.03 21.90 -1.84
C ALA A 204 -14.33 23.14 -2.42
N GLU A 205 -14.52 23.43 -3.70
CA GLU A 205 -14.02 24.63 -4.37
C GLU A 205 -14.57 25.92 -3.73
N GLU A 206 -15.87 25.97 -3.44
CA GLU A 206 -16.51 27.10 -2.74
C GLU A 206 -15.90 27.31 -1.36
N LYS A 207 -15.76 26.24 -0.56
CA LYS A 207 -15.11 26.31 0.77
C LYS A 207 -13.65 26.76 0.69
N ILE A 208 -12.91 26.34 -0.32
CA ILE A 208 -11.52 26.77 -0.51
C ILE A 208 -11.48 28.25 -0.87
N ALA A 209 -12.38 28.72 -1.75
CA ALA A 209 -12.49 30.13 -2.11
C ALA A 209 -12.93 31.00 -0.91
N GLU A 210 -13.86 30.52 -0.09
CA GLU A 210 -14.28 31.18 1.15
C GLU A 210 -13.12 31.31 2.13
N LYS A 211 -12.36 30.22 2.36
CA LYS A 211 -11.16 30.26 3.21
C LYS A 211 -10.15 31.28 2.71
N ILE A 212 -9.83 31.27 1.42
CA ILE A 212 -8.90 32.24 0.82
C ILE A 212 -9.42 33.68 1.02
N ALA A 213 -10.72 33.91 0.84
CA ALA A 213 -11.32 35.23 1.03
C ALA A 213 -11.31 35.68 2.52
N GLU A 214 -11.56 34.76 3.44
CA GLU A 214 -11.48 34.99 4.88
C GLU A 214 -10.05 35.29 5.33
N ASP A 215 -9.07 34.55 4.81
CA ASP A 215 -7.65 34.76 5.07
C ASP A 215 -7.20 36.12 4.56
N LEU A 216 -7.61 36.50 3.34
CA LEU A 216 -7.36 37.85 2.81
C LEU A 216 -8.01 38.93 3.68
N ARG A 217 -9.26 38.73 4.14
CA ARG A 217 -9.96 39.66 5.03
C ARG A 217 -9.31 39.73 6.41
N ARG A 218 -8.78 38.61 6.93
CA ARG A 218 -8.03 38.55 8.19
C ARG A 218 -6.74 39.37 8.06
N LYS A 219 -5.95 39.11 7.01
CA LYS A 219 -4.73 39.87 6.69
C LYS A 219 -5.00 41.36 6.53
N GLN A 220 -6.10 41.76 5.90
CA GLN A 220 -6.51 43.16 5.80
C GLN A 220 -6.86 43.79 7.16
N ARG A 221 -7.60 43.07 8.02
CA ARG A 221 -7.92 43.55 9.38
C ARG A 221 -6.66 43.68 10.24
N GLU A 222 -5.75 42.73 10.14
CA GLU A 222 -4.47 42.77 10.87
C GLU A 222 -3.59 43.92 10.36
N ALA A 223 -3.47 44.10 9.04
CA ALA A 223 -2.79 45.25 8.46
C ALA A 223 -3.41 46.58 8.92
N GLY A 224 -4.74 46.67 8.99
CA GLY A 224 -5.46 47.85 9.48
C GLY A 224 -5.32 48.11 10.98
N LYS A 225 -5.21 47.07 11.82
CA LYS A 225 -4.88 47.25 13.25
C LYS A 225 -3.47 47.82 13.43
N LEU A 226 -2.53 47.44 12.56
CA LEU A 226 -1.19 48.00 12.56
C LEU A 226 -1.18 49.48 12.11
N ASP A 227 -2.23 50.00 11.45
CA ASP A 227 -2.38 51.44 11.14
C ASP A 227 -2.65 52.30 12.38
N GLU A 228 -3.09 51.74 13.50
CA GLU A 228 -3.38 52.48 14.73
C GLU A 228 -2.09 52.86 15.47
N GLN A 229 -1.78 54.17 15.48
CA GLN A 229 -0.57 54.69 16.11
C GLN A 229 -0.68 54.65 17.66
N PRO A 230 0.19 53.90 18.36
CA PRO A 230 0.07 53.66 19.80
C PRO A 230 0.36 54.88 20.66
N PHE A 231 1.05 55.90 20.12
CA PHE A 231 1.49 57.08 20.88
C PHE A 231 0.62 58.33 20.68
N VAL A 232 -0.52 58.24 19.96
CA VAL A 232 -1.40 59.40 19.66
C VAL A 232 -1.92 60.06 20.95
N SER A 233 -2.35 59.26 21.93
CA SER A 233 -2.88 59.78 23.19
C SER A 233 -1.82 60.51 24.03
N GLU A 234 -0.57 60.03 24.02
CA GLU A 234 0.53 60.64 24.76
C GLU A 234 1.04 61.90 24.06
N MET A 235 1.10 61.88 22.73
CA MET A 235 1.49 63.02 21.91
C MET A 235 0.47 64.18 22.04
N THR A 236 -0.83 63.87 21.96
CA THR A 236 -1.90 64.87 22.16
C THR A 236 -1.92 65.42 23.58
N LEU A 237 -1.66 64.59 24.60
CA LEU A 237 -1.55 65.03 25.99
C LEU A 237 -0.37 65.99 26.19
N ILE A 238 0.78 65.71 25.56
CA ILE A 238 1.95 66.60 25.60
C ILE A 238 1.67 67.90 24.84
N GLU A 239 1.01 67.85 23.69
CA GLU A 239 0.60 69.06 22.95
C GLU A 239 -0.37 69.94 23.76
N GLN A 240 -1.34 69.33 24.43
CA GLN A 240 -2.27 70.03 25.32
C GLN A 240 -1.55 70.67 26.51
N SER A 241 -0.57 69.99 27.12
CA SER A 241 0.21 70.54 28.23
C SER A 241 1.19 71.64 27.79
N ILE A 242 1.77 71.52 26.59
CA ILE A 242 2.55 72.60 25.95
C ILE A 242 1.65 73.80 25.67
N LEU A 243 0.45 73.59 25.11
CA LEU A 243 -0.50 74.66 24.83
C LEU A 243 -0.93 75.35 26.13
N PHE A 244 -1.24 74.60 27.17
CA PHE A 244 -1.53 75.14 28.50
C PHE A 244 -0.36 75.99 29.04
N CYS A 245 0.87 75.47 29.04
CA CYS A 245 2.06 76.21 29.46
C CYS A 245 2.28 77.48 28.62
N ARG A 246 2.04 77.43 27.29
CA ARG A 246 2.12 78.60 26.40
C ARG A 246 1.04 79.63 26.69
N THR A 247 -0.20 79.23 27.00
CA THR A 247 -1.25 80.19 27.41
C THR A 247 -0.90 80.91 28.70
N LEU A 248 -0.24 80.24 29.65
CA LEU A 248 0.23 80.86 30.90
C LEU A 248 1.36 81.88 30.68
N VAL A 249 2.24 81.65 29.71
CA VAL A 249 3.29 82.60 29.31
C VAL A 249 2.72 83.77 28.49
N ALA A 250 1.77 83.51 27.59
CA ALA A 250 1.10 84.54 26.80
C ALA A 250 0.26 85.48 27.67
N LEU A 251 -0.38 84.99 28.74
CA LEU A 251 -1.04 85.83 29.76
C LEU A 251 -0.06 86.75 30.50
N LYS A 252 1.26 86.50 30.43
CA LYS A 252 2.31 87.35 30.98
C LYS A 252 2.77 88.44 30.00
N SER A 253 2.56 88.27 28.68
CA SER A 253 2.95 89.24 27.63
C SER A 253 1.77 89.97 26.95
N ALA A 254 0.55 89.45 27.03
CA ALA A 254 -0.65 90.00 26.39
C ALA A 254 -1.51 90.85 27.35
N ALA A 255 -0.90 91.88 27.95
CA ALA A 255 -1.65 93.02 28.46
C ALA A 255 -1.94 94.08 27.36
N LYS A 256 -1.96 93.70 26.07
CA LYS A 256 -2.29 94.60 24.96
C LYS A 256 -3.03 93.89 23.81
N LYS A 257 -4.30 94.32 23.62
CA LYS A 257 -5.17 94.34 22.44
C LYS A 257 -5.53 93.01 21.73
N GLU A 258 -6.78 92.60 21.92
CA GLU A 258 -7.56 91.90 20.91
C GLU A 258 -7.95 92.89 19.79
N GLU A 259 -7.55 92.61 18.55
CA GLU A 259 -8.16 93.16 17.34
C GLU A 259 -8.96 92.04 16.68
N LYS A 260 -10.28 92.25 16.55
CA LYS A 260 -11.17 91.41 15.75
C LYS A 260 -10.72 91.51 14.29
N LYS A 261 -10.32 90.38 13.68
CA LYS A 261 -10.15 90.28 12.24
C LYS A 261 -11.50 89.98 11.61
N ASP A 262 -11.95 90.87 10.73
CA ASP A 262 -13.11 90.67 9.86
C ASP A 262 -12.84 89.50 8.90
N ILE A 263 -13.74 88.53 8.87
CA ILE A 263 -13.71 87.42 7.91
C ILE A 263 -14.59 87.83 6.73
N ALA A 264 -13.97 88.22 5.62
CA ALA A 264 -14.64 88.41 4.35
C ALA A 264 -15.22 87.07 3.87
N HIS A 265 -16.55 86.94 3.87
CA HIS A 265 -17.25 85.80 3.29
C HIS A 265 -17.30 86.00 1.76
N ASN A 266 -16.58 85.18 1.02
CA ASN A 266 -16.64 85.13 -0.44
C ASN A 266 -17.51 83.94 -0.85
N ASN A 267 -18.83 84.13 -0.85
CA ASN A 267 -19.79 83.10 -1.28
C ASN A 267 -20.12 83.26 -2.76
N LYS A 268 -20.27 82.13 -3.45
CA LYS A 268 -20.60 82.09 -4.88
C LYS A 268 -22.08 82.40 -5.11
N GLU A 269 -22.36 83.00 -6.27
CA GLU A 269 -23.68 83.51 -6.67
C GLU A 269 -24.76 82.41 -6.59
N GLY A 270 -25.65 82.50 -5.60
CA GLY A 270 -26.74 81.54 -5.34
C GLY A 270 -26.76 80.91 -3.93
N GLU A 271 -25.74 81.13 -3.10
CA GLU A 271 -25.70 80.63 -1.71
C GLU A 271 -25.96 81.76 -0.69
N GLU A 272 -27.09 81.70 0.00
CA GLU A 272 -27.47 82.65 1.05
C GLU A 272 -26.98 82.16 2.42
N VAL A 273 -26.18 83.00 3.11
CA VAL A 273 -25.71 82.71 4.47
C VAL A 273 -26.87 82.91 5.44
N LEU A 274 -27.33 81.82 6.05
CA LEU A 274 -28.23 81.85 7.18
C LEU A 274 -27.66 82.78 8.27
N LEU A 275 -28.32 83.92 8.49
CA LEU A 275 -28.03 84.83 9.61
C LEU A 275 -28.02 84.04 10.93
N ARG A 276 -27.19 84.50 11.88
CA ARG A 276 -27.15 83.96 13.24
C ARG A 276 -28.57 83.97 13.82
N LYS A 277 -28.86 82.95 14.63
CA LYS A 277 -30.18 82.69 15.24
C LYS A 277 -30.83 83.88 15.96
N GLU A 278 -30.04 84.89 16.33
CA GLU A 278 -30.49 86.10 17.02
C GLU A 278 -31.06 87.16 16.07
N ASP A 279 -30.68 87.14 14.78
CA ASP A 279 -31.08 88.13 13.77
C ASP A 279 -32.17 87.59 12.82
N ARG A 280 -32.67 86.37 13.06
CA ARG A 280 -33.77 85.79 12.27
C ARG A 280 -35.09 86.15 12.95
N GLU A 281 -35.89 87.01 12.31
CA GLU A 281 -37.27 87.34 12.74
C GLU A 281 -38.20 86.12 12.57
N GLU A 282 -37.99 85.07 13.36
CA GLU A 282 -38.95 83.98 13.51
C GLU A 282 -39.96 84.37 14.59
N GLU A 283 -41.23 84.50 14.17
CA GLU A 283 -42.40 84.57 15.05
C GLU A 283 -42.34 83.43 16.08
N PHE A 284 -41.99 83.77 17.32
CA PHE A 284 -41.97 82.86 18.45
C PHE A 284 -43.40 82.37 18.78
N PHE A 285 -43.81 81.23 18.21
CA PHE A 285 -45.09 80.58 18.52
C PHE A 285 -45.10 79.86 19.89
N PHE A 286 -44.03 79.97 20.70
CA PHE A 286 -44.01 79.50 22.09
C PHE A 286 -43.22 80.46 22.98
N ALA A 287 -43.89 81.01 23.99
CA ALA A 287 -43.29 81.92 24.98
C ALA A 287 -42.18 81.23 25.80
N PRO A 288 -40.94 81.75 25.83
CA PRO A 288 -39.89 81.24 26.72
C PRO A 288 -40.22 81.57 28.17
N THR A 289 -40.65 80.57 28.94
CA THR A 289 -40.83 80.70 30.39
C THR A 289 -39.49 80.62 31.13
N LYS A 290 -39.27 81.62 32.01
CA LYS A 290 -38.28 81.72 33.10
C LYS A 290 -36.87 82.18 32.74
N GLY A 291 -36.64 83.48 32.90
CA GLY A 291 -35.33 84.07 33.14
C GLY A 291 -34.74 83.65 34.48
N LYS A 292 -33.42 83.39 34.49
CA LYS A 292 -32.61 83.24 35.71
C LYS A 292 -31.39 84.16 35.64
N LYS A 293 -31.38 85.06 36.62
CA LYS A 293 -30.49 86.17 36.97
C LYS A 293 -28.99 85.92 36.77
N ALA A 294 -28.34 86.87 36.09
CA ALA A 294 -26.91 87.15 36.22
C ALA A 294 -26.60 87.73 37.61
N LYS A 295 -25.52 87.27 38.25
CA LYS A 295 -24.90 87.93 39.40
C LYS A 295 -23.51 88.42 39.03
N ALA A 296 -23.28 89.68 39.40
CA ALA A 296 -22.16 90.52 39.06
C ALA A 296 -20.83 90.10 39.73
N ALA A 297 -19.76 90.57 39.09
CA ALA A 297 -18.37 90.52 39.51
C ALA A 297 -18.12 91.18 40.87
N VAL A 298 -17.18 90.62 41.63
CA VAL A 298 -16.44 91.34 42.67
C VAL A 298 -14.96 91.32 42.30
N LYS A 299 -14.48 92.51 41.94
CA LYS A 299 -13.09 92.90 41.71
C LYS A 299 -12.44 93.14 43.08
N LYS A 300 -11.30 92.52 43.38
CA LYS A 300 -10.36 92.98 44.41
C LYS A 300 -8.94 92.92 43.84
N GLU A 301 -8.37 94.12 43.70
CA GLU A 301 -6.96 94.40 43.37
C GLU A 301 -6.09 94.10 44.60
N ALA A 302 -4.98 93.37 44.39
CA ALA A 302 -3.61 93.87 44.21
C ALA A 302 -2.86 94.12 45.52
N GLY A 303 -1.96 93.18 45.83
CA GLY A 303 -0.80 93.37 46.70
C GLY A 303 0.42 92.86 45.93
N GLU A 304 1.33 93.78 45.64
CA GLU A 304 2.49 93.63 44.78
C GLU A 304 3.72 93.26 45.62
N THR A 305 4.28 92.08 45.38
CA THR A 305 5.71 91.81 45.59
C THR A 305 6.22 90.89 44.50
N THR A 306 7.44 91.19 44.05
CA THR A 306 8.22 90.57 42.98
C THR A 306 8.62 89.13 43.32
N ALA A 307 7.65 88.24 43.37
CA ALA A 307 7.83 86.80 43.34
C ALA A 307 6.74 86.24 42.41
N ALA A 308 7.12 85.29 41.57
CA ALA A 308 6.30 84.74 40.51
C ALA A 308 4.84 84.47 40.97
N LYS A 309 3.86 85.07 40.29
CA LYS A 309 2.44 84.93 40.64
C LYS A 309 2.08 83.43 40.72
N PRO A 310 1.50 82.97 41.84
CA PRO A 310 1.08 81.57 41.98
C PRO A 310 -0.03 81.29 40.97
N ILE A 311 0.17 80.25 40.15
CA ILE A 311 -0.81 79.84 39.14
C ILE A 311 -1.93 79.08 39.86
N LYS A 312 -3.18 79.48 39.63
CA LYS A 312 -4.34 78.72 40.13
C LYS A 312 -4.53 77.50 39.22
N HIS A 313 -4.05 76.36 39.68
CA HIS A 313 -4.24 75.09 38.98
C HIS A 313 -5.61 74.48 39.31
N ASN A 314 -6.26 73.89 38.31
CA ASN A 314 -7.37 72.97 38.51
C ASN A 314 -6.82 71.59 38.94
N ALA A 315 -7.58 70.80 39.70
CA ALA A 315 -7.18 69.46 40.14
C ALA A 315 -6.83 68.54 38.95
N GLU A 316 -7.56 68.67 37.84
CA GLU A 316 -7.29 67.93 36.59
C GLU A 316 -5.94 68.26 35.98
N THR A 317 -5.46 69.51 36.12
CA THR A 317 -4.13 69.90 35.65
C THR A 317 -3.03 69.16 36.40
N PHE A 318 -3.15 68.98 37.71
CA PHE A 318 -2.18 68.17 38.46
C PHE A 318 -2.21 66.71 38.02
N ILE A 319 -3.39 66.15 37.72
CA ILE A 319 -3.53 64.79 37.20
C ILE A 319 -2.87 64.66 35.80
N LEU A 320 -2.99 65.67 34.94
CA LEU A 320 -2.35 65.67 33.61
C LEU A 320 -0.83 65.70 33.70
N PHE A 321 -0.27 66.49 34.62
CA PHE A 321 1.17 66.59 34.85
C PHE A 321 1.74 65.36 35.57
N ASP A 322 1.00 64.78 36.53
CA ASP A 322 1.35 63.53 37.22
C ASP A 322 1.38 62.34 36.26
N LYS A 323 0.43 62.26 35.31
CA LYS A 323 0.44 61.28 34.22
C LYS A 323 1.70 61.39 33.33
N LEU A 324 2.20 62.60 33.12
CA LEU A 324 3.46 62.85 32.41
C LEU A 324 4.69 62.74 33.31
N LYS A 325 4.51 62.46 34.61
CA LYS A 325 5.54 62.41 35.66
C LYS A 325 6.37 63.70 35.73
N LEU A 326 5.71 64.83 35.51
CA LEU A 326 6.29 66.16 35.62
C LEU A 326 5.59 66.92 36.73
N ASP A 327 6.33 67.70 37.50
CA ASP A 327 5.73 68.56 38.52
C ASP A 327 5.00 69.73 37.85
N ALA A 328 3.76 69.96 38.27
CA ALA A 328 2.98 71.08 37.77
C ALA A 328 3.66 72.41 38.16
N PRO A 329 3.73 73.39 37.22
CA PRO A 329 4.48 74.61 37.45
C PRO A 329 3.73 75.53 38.42
N ILE A 330 4.11 75.51 39.71
CA ILE A 330 3.49 76.32 40.77
C ILE A 330 3.69 77.82 40.51
N THR A 331 4.83 78.19 39.92
CA THR A 331 5.19 79.58 39.65
C THR A 331 5.44 79.86 38.17
N THR A 332 5.13 81.09 37.74
CA THR A 332 5.37 81.55 36.36
C THR A 332 6.86 81.65 35.96
N ALA A 333 7.80 81.36 36.85
CA ALA A 333 9.24 81.27 36.55
C ALA A 333 9.66 79.83 36.16
N ASP A 334 8.88 78.82 36.57
CA ASP A 334 9.17 77.40 36.35
C ASP A 334 8.63 76.90 34.99
N VAL A 335 7.82 77.72 34.30
CA VAL A 335 7.19 77.37 33.02
C VAL A 335 8.20 77.24 31.86
N PRO A 336 9.19 78.13 31.66
CA PRO A 336 10.16 77.99 30.58
C PRO A 336 11.07 76.74 30.68
N PRO A 337 11.61 76.36 31.86
CA PRO A 337 12.32 75.09 32.02
C PRO A 337 11.44 73.86 31.77
N LEU A 338 10.16 73.92 32.16
CA LEU A 338 9.20 72.85 31.94
C LEU A 338 8.83 72.70 30.46
N LEU A 339 8.69 73.80 29.72
CA LEU A 339 8.48 73.77 28.27
C LEU A 339 9.61 73.05 27.54
N GLY A 340 10.88 73.27 27.93
CA GLY A 340 12.01 72.54 27.35
C GLY A 340 11.96 71.03 27.62
N LYS A 341 11.51 70.61 28.82
CA LYS A 341 11.33 69.19 29.16
C LYS A 341 10.16 68.55 28.38
N LEU A 342 9.05 69.28 28.23
CA LEU A 342 7.89 68.82 27.45
C LEU A 342 8.20 68.74 25.96
N GLU A 343 8.95 69.70 25.40
CA GLU A 343 9.39 69.68 24.00
C GLU A 343 10.41 68.54 23.76
N ALA A 344 11.31 68.27 24.71
CA ALA A 344 12.19 67.10 24.63
C ALA A 344 11.42 65.76 24.72
N GLN A 345 10.42 65.65 25.59
CA GLN A 345 9.54 64.48 25.64
C GLN A 345 8.76 64.32 24.33
N TYR A 346 8.23 65.41 23.77
CA TYR A 346 7.53 65.41 22.48
C TYR A 346 8.43 64.92 21.33
N GLU A 347 9.68 65.38 21.25
CA GLU A 347 10.65 64.90 20.25
C GLU A 347 11.01 63.42 20.44
N ASN A 348 11.13 62.94 21.69
CA ASN A 348 11.33 61.51 21.97
C ASN A 348 10.12 60.68 21.48
N TYR A 349 8.90 61.17 21.65
CA TYR A 349 7.70 60.50 21.14
C TYR A 349 7.61 60.55 19.62
N LYS A 350 8.02 61.63 18.97
CA LYS A 350 8.16 61.68 17.50
C LYS A 350 9.18 60.68 16.98
N GLN A 351 10.32 60.51 17.67
CA GLN A 351 11.31 59.50 17.30
C GLN A 351 10.74 58.09 17.47
N LYS A 352 10.06 57.81 18.59
CA LYS A 352 9.35 56.53 18.80
C LYS A 352 8.27 56.28 17.75
N VAL A 353 7.58 57.33 17.28
CA VAL A 353 6.62 57.25 16.17
C VAL A 353 7.31 56.89 14.87
N ARG A 354 8.44 57.52 14.53
CA ARG A 354 9.20 57.18 13.31
C ARG A 354 9.72 55.74 13.35
N GLU A 355 10.32 55.33 14.48
CA GLU A 355 10.75 53.93 14.66
C GLU A 355 9.56 52.94 14.59
N TRP A 356 8.39 53.36 15.07
CA TRP A 356 7.18 52.56 14.96
C TRP A 356 6.66 52.50 13.53
N GLU A 357 6.69 53.60 12.77
CA GLU A 357 6.33 53.66 11.33
C GLU A 357 7.24 52.72 10.52
N ASP A 358 8.55 52.76 10.75
CA ASP A 358 9.51 51.87 10.08
C ASP A 358 9.25 50.38 10.42
N ARG A 359 9.04 50.07 11.71
CA ARG A 359 8.71 48.70 12.15
C ARG A 359 7.34 48.24 11.66
N ARG A 360 6.39 49.17 11.54
CA ARG A 360 5.04 48.91 11.06
C ARG A 360 5.05 48.64 9.57
N GLU A 361 5.74 49.44 8.77
CA GLU A 361 5.86 49.20 7.33
C GLU A 361 6.54 47.87 7.04
N ALA A 362 7.61 47.52 7.78
CA ALA A 362 8.23 46.21 7.71
C ALA A 362 7.23 45.08 8.05
N LYS A 363 6.47 45.20 9.15
CA LYS A 363 5.47 44.18 9.53
C LYS A 363 4.28 44.12 8.57
N LYS A 364 3.83 45.25 8.02
CA LYS A 364 2.76 45.33 7.03
C LYS A 364 3.19 44.66 5.72
N GLN A 365 4.44 44.85 5.30
CA GLN A 365 5.01 44.14 4.16
C GLN A 365 5.10 42.63 4.42
N VAL A 366 5.51 42.21 5.62
CA VAL A 366 5.57 40.77 5.99
C VAL A 366 4.18 40.11 6.03
N ILE A 367 3.16 40.79 6.57
CA ILE A 367 1.77 40.30 6.61
C ILE A 367 1.16 40.24 5.21
N LEU A 368 1.42 41.25 4.37
CA LEU A 368 0.84 41.34 3.02
C LEU A 368 1.58 40.45 2.01
N ALA A 369 2.87 40.18 2.21
CA ALA A 369 3.64 39.19 1.45
C ALA A 369 3.37 37.74 1.88
N GLY A 370 2.54 37.50 2.89
CA GLY A 370 2.18 36.15 3.36
C GLY A 370 3.27 35.43 4.14
N PHE A 371 4.35 36.12 4.54
CA PHE A 371 5.38 35.55 5.40
C PHE A 371 5.03 35.61 6.89
N ALA A 372 4.02 36.40 7.28
CA ALA A 372 3.51 36.39 8.65
C ALA A 372 2.84 35.06 9.00
N ASP A 373 2.19 34.38 8.05
CA ASP A 373 1.69 33.02 8.31
C ASP A 373 2.87 32.06 8.41
N ALA A 374 3.90 32.12 7.55
CA ALA A 374 5.02 31.18 7.68
C ALA A 374 5.92 31.37 8.93
N GLU A 375 5.95 32.53 9.57
CA GLU A 375 6.77 32.78 10.78
C GLU A 375 5.95 32.77 12.08
N VAL A 376 4.65 33.07 12.01
CA VAL A 376 3.70 32.84 13.12
C VAL A 376 3.21 31.40 13.10
N GLU A 377 2.90 30.77 11.97
CA GLU A 377 2.71 29.31 11.86
C GLU A 377 4.00 28.58 12.20
N LYS A 378 5.21 29.03 11.85
CA LYS A 378 6.41 28.33 12.37
C LYS A 378 6.61 28.46 13.87
N LYS A 379 6.11 29.54 14.49
CA LYS A 379 6.17 29.69 15.95
C LYS A 379 5.01 28.97 16.63
N GLU A 380 3.81 28.99 16.05
CA GLU A 380 2.63 28.30 16.55
C GLU A 380 2.72 26.79 16.27
N GLU A 381 3.24 26.34 15.12
CA GLU A 381 3.60 24.94 14.83
C GLU A 381 4.76 24.50 15.73
N ALA A 382 5.78 25.32 16.01
CA ALA A 382 6.81 24.93 16.97
C ALA A 382 6.26 24.84 18.42
N GLU A 383 5.34 25.72 18.81
CA GLU A 383 4.70 25.70 20.14
C GLU A 383 3.59 24.64 20.23
N GLU A 384 2.97 24.26 19.12
CA GLU A 384 1.99 23.17 19.00
C GLU A 384 2.66 21.81 18.84
N GLU A 385 3.84 21.74 18.21
CA GLU A 385 4.72 20.56 18.14
C GLU A 385 5.39 20.32 19.50
N GLU A 386 5.85 21.36 20.22
CA GLU A 386 6.27 21.22 21.63
C GLU A 386 5.10 20.78 22.53
N LYS A 387 3.89 21.34 22.36
CA LYS A 387 2.71 20.90 23.14
C LYS A 387 2.21 19.52 22.74
N LYS A 388 2.36 19.10 21.49
CA LYS A 388 2.06 17.73 21.06
C LYS A 388 3.09 16.74 21.56
N GLU A 389 4.37 17.08 21.56
CA GLU A 389 5.40 16.23 22.17
C GLU A 389 5.19 16.13 23.68
N GLU A 390 4.82 17.22 24.37
CA GLU A 390 4.51 17.18 25.81
C GLU A 390 3.22 16.40 26.10
N ALA A 391 2.18 16.53 25.28
CA ALA A 391 0.94 15.75 25.41
C ALA A 391 1.10 14.27 25.02
N GLU A 392 1.92 13.95 24.01
CA GLU A 392 2.22 12.57 23.62
C GLU A 392 3.15 11.89 24.65
N GLU A 393 4.02 12.65 25.34
CA GLU A 393 4.79 12.15 26.47
C GLU A 393 3.92 11.93 27.72
N GLU A 394 2.87 12.75 27.92
CA GLU A 394 1.88 12.58 28.99
C GLU A 394 0.93 11.40 28.71
N GLU A 395 0.41 11.24 27.49
CA GLU A 395 -0.38 10.06 27.08
C GLU A 395 0.45 8.77 27.18
N LYS A 396 1.72 8.77 26.76
CA LYS A 396 2.60 7.60 26.94
C LYS A 396 2.89 7.27 28.39
N LYS A 397 2.87 8.26 29.30
CA LYS A 397 2.99 8.04 30.74
C LYS A 397 1.70 7.48 31.33
N GLU A 398 0.55 7.96 30.90
CA GLU A 398 -0.76 7.43 31.32
C GLU A 398 -0.97 5.99 30.81
N GLU A 399 -0.67 5.70 29.54
CA GLU A 399 -0.79 4.36 28.95
C GLU A 399 0.17 3.36 29.63
N ALA A 400 1.40 3.79 29.96
CA ALA A 400 2.34 2.99 30.73
C ALA A 400 1.95 2.81 32.21
N GLU A 401 1.15 3.71 32.78
CA GLU A 401 0.60 3.56 34.14
C GLU A 401 -0.63 2.65 34.13
N GLU A 402 -1.44 2.69 33.06
CA GLU A 402 -2.60 1.83 32.86
C GLU A 402 -2.18 0.37 32.58
N GLU A 403 -1.19 0.12 31.71
CA GLU A 403 -0.61 -1.22 31.52
C GLU A 403 -0.07 -1.81 32.83
N LYS A 404 0.62 -0.99 33.65
CA LYS A 404 1.11 -1.44 34.97
C LYS A 404 -0.02 -1.73 35.96
N LYS A 405 -1.15 -1.04 35.85
CA LYS A 405 -2.34 -1.32 36.68
C LYS A 405 -3.04 -2.59 36.23
N GLU A 406 -3.13 -2.84 34.93
CA GLU A 406 -3.70 -4.08 34.39
C GLU A 406 -2.83 -5.30 34.73
N GLU A 407 -1.50 -5.21 34.58
CA GLU A 407 -0.57 -6.28 35.00
C GLU A 407 -0.70 -6.57 36.51
N ALA A 408 -0.77 -5.52 37.34
CA ALA A 408 -0.93 -5.67 38.79
C ALA A 408 -2.31 -6.23 39.19
N GLU A 409 -3.37 -5.99 38.40
CA GLU A 409 -4.69 -6.57 38.63
C GLU A 409 -4.74 -8.04 38.18
N GLU A 410 -4.04 -8.38 37.09
CA GLU A 410 -3.94 -9.76 36.61
C GLU A 410 -3.13 -10.64 37.58
N GLU A 411 -2.00 -10.14 38.11
CA GLU A 411 -1.24 -10.82 39.15
C GLU A 411 -2.09 -11.07 40.42
N LYS A 412 -2.86 -10.06 40.86
CA LYS A 412 -3.78 -10.23 42.01
C LYS A 412 -4.89 -11.25 41.74
N LYS A 413 -5.42 -11.31 40.52
CA LYS A 413 -6.41 -12.33 40.13
C LYS A 413 -5.79 -13.72 40.09
N GLU A 414 -4.54 -13.85 39.65
CA GLU A 414 -3.83 -15.13 39.65
C GLU A 414 -3.50 -15.60 41.08
N GLU A 415 -3.07 -14.71 41.96
CA GLU A 415 -2.85 -15.00 43.38
C GLU A 415 -4.15 -15.43 44.08
N ALA A 416 -5.25 -14.70 43.87
CA ALA A 416 -6.55 -15.04 44.44
C ALA A 416 -7.08 -16.40 43.92
N LYS A 417 -6.78 -16.75 42.67
CA LYS A 417 -7.12 -18.07 42.11
C LYS A 417 -6.30 -19.19 42.75
N LYS A 418 -4.99 -18.98 42.95
CA LYS A 418 -4.10 -19.93 43.65
C LYS A 418 -4.51 -20.12 45.10
N GLU A 419 -4.97 -19.07 45.78
CA GLU A 419 -5.43 -19.16 47.17
C GLU A 419 -6.75 -19.95 47.27
N LYS A 420 -7.71 -19.70 46.37
CA LYS A 420 -8.95 -20.50 46.31
C LYS A 420 -8.72 -21.96 45.98
N GLU A 421 -7.76 -22.27 45.11
CA GLU A 421 -7.40 -23.65 44.78
C GLU A 421 -6.77 -24.36 45.98
N LYS A 422 -5.93 -23.68 46.76
CA LYS A 422 -5.38 -24.20 48.03
C LYS A 422 -6.47 -24.46 49.07
N GLN A 423 -7.39 -23.52 49.27
CA GLN A 423 -8.51 -23.68 50.20
C GLN A 423 -9.40 -24.87 49.81
N ALA A 424 -9.72 -25.03 48.52
CA ALA A 424 -10.50 -26.17 48.03
C ALA A 424 -9.77 -27.52 48.16
N GLU A 425 -8.43 -27.52 48.11
CA GLU A 425 -7.63 -28.72 48.35
C GLU A 425 -7.58 -29.07 49.85
N GLU A 426 -7.55 -28.05 50.72
CA GLU A 426 -7.58 -28.21 52.18
C GLU A 426 -8.94 -28.71 52.66
N GLU A 427 -10.06 -28.14 52.19
CA GLU A 427 -11.42 -28.63 52.48
C GLU A 427 -11.61 -30.09 52.03
N LYS A 428 -11.08 -30.46 50.85
CA LYS A 428 -11.12 -31.86 50.39
C LYS A 428 -10.27 -32.80 51.24
N LYS A 429 -9.19 -32.31 51.84
CA LYS A 429 -8.36 -33.08 52.77
C LYS A 429 -9.09 -33.26 54.11
N GLU A 430 -9.74 -32.23 54.62
CA GLU A 430 -10.55 -32.31 55.84
C GLU A 430 -11.76 -33.24 55.67
N GLU A 431 -12.52 -33.14 54.57
CA GLU A 431 -13.63 -34.08 54.28
C GLU A 431 -13.14 -35.53 54.16
N ALA A 432 -11.97 -35.75 53.56
CA ALA A 432 -11.38 -37.08 53.43
C ALA A 432 -10.82 -37.62 54.77
N GLU A 433 -10.51 -36.74 55.72
CA GLU A 433 -10.07 -37.11 57.06
C GLU A 433 -11.26 -37.40 57.98
N GLU A 434 -12.33 -36.60 57.92
CA GLU A 434 -13.61 -36.90 58.61
C GLU A 434 -14.20 -38.23 58.15
N ALA A 435 -14.21 -38.50 56.83
CA ALA A 435 -14.71 -39.76 56.29
C ALA A 435 -13.92 -41.01 56.77
N LYS A 436 -12.68 -40.83 57.23
CA LYS A 436 -11.86 -41.92 57.81
C LYS A 436 -12.04 -42.10 59.32
N VAL A 437 -12.68 -41.15 60.00
CA VAL A 437 -12.96 -41.24 61.44
C VAL A 437 -14.31 -41.95 61.69
N ASP A 438 -15.22 -41.93 60.72
CA ASP A 438 -16.51 -42.63 60.77
C ASP A 438 -16.48 -44.08 60.26
N GLU A 439 -15.34 -44.56 59.77
CA GLU A 439 -15.08 -45.96 59.39
C GLU A 439 -14.22 -46.68 60.44
#